data_AF-A0A356T917-F1
#
_entry.id   AF-A0A356T917-F1
#
_cell.length_a   1.000
_cell.length_b   1.000
_cell.length_c   1.000
_cell.angle_alpha   90.00
_cell.angle_beta   90.00
_cell.angle_gamma   90.00
#
_symmetry.space_group_name_H-M   'P 1'
#
loop_
_entity.id
_entity.type
_entity.pdbx_description
1 polymer ?
#
loop_
_entity_poly.entity_id
_entity_poly.type
_entity_poly.pdbx_seq_one_letter_code
_entity_poly.pdbx_strand_id
1 'polypeptide(L)'
;MTRTTRAVPLALLFTALLTSCATTGLRRYPLADVMWEDSDQRRFRPMPESFYSPYMWDGADNAFFRPVSEFWLFEPPREAINVNALDEVPDSSWYQNRLSRRLMSPEAVAQGACGESFAIPGPWTIVGGKPDGANPGFQIRDANGARYLLKTEGTIQPWRPGAADTIGAAIYHAAGYWTPCNRVVHFDRDILVVDPEATIERTNGVEEPLQQHHIDSVMEAALQLPDGRYRASVSRFIDGRPISPWRYQGTRPDDPNDVVPHEHRRETRGMFVLAAWTDHIDSRQENTLAAWMTEDDQPDGYVRHYMIDFGDCFGIVHEWEYLVRRFGHSGYLDFEHIVTDWLTLDMFSRPWFEAQEGPAGRTLGYYDVFRFEPDAWRPGYPNPSFDRHTEHDAAWMARII
;
A
#
# COMPACT_ATOMS: atom_id res chain seq x y z
N MET A 1 35.08 -75.28 29.54
CA MET A 1 34.39 -74.75 28.34
C MET A 1 33.11 -74.08 28.80
N THR A 2 33.23 -72.82 29.23
CA THR A 2 32.72 -71.61 28.53
C THR A 2 31.23 -71.36 28.77
N ARG A 3 30.92 -70.76 29.93
CA ARG A 3 29.74 -69.92 30.13
C ARG A 3 30.08 -68.52 29.64
N THR A 4 29.51 -68.09 28.52
CA THR A 4 29.51 -66.69 28.09
C THR A 4 28.16 -66.09 28.41
N THR A 5 28.15 -65.28 29.47
CA THR A 5 27.03 -64.48 29.94
C THR A 5 26.76 -63.31 28.99
N ARG A 6 25.48 -63.16 28.63
CA ARG A 6 24.88 -61.96 28.05
C ARG A 6 25.08 -60.78 29.00
N ALA A 7 25.70 -59.69 28.55
CA ALA A 7 25.64 -58.38 29.22
C ALA A 7 26.14 -57.25 28.31
N VAL A 8 25.48 -56.98 27.18
CA VAL A 8 25.63 -55.71 26.46
C VAL A 8 24.26 -55.31 25.92
N PRO A 9 23.46 -54.55 26.71
CA PRO A 9 22.99 -53.28 26.16
C PRO A 9 22.80 -52.18 27.23
N LEU A 10 23.42 -52.27 28.41
CA LEU A 10 23.23 -51.25 29.46
C LEU A 10 24.24 -50.09 29.42
N ALA A 11 25.40 -50.30 28.79
CA ALA A 11 26.47 -49.29 28.74
C ALA A 11 26.19 -48.16 27.73
N LEU A 12 25.41 -48.43 26.66
CA LEU A 12 25.07 -47.42 25.64
C LEU A 12 23.90 -46.50 26.05
N LEU A 13 23.05 -46.94 26.98
CA LEU A 13 21.96 -46.11 27.52
C LEU A 13 22.46 -45.14 28.61
N PHE A 14 23.54 -45.46 29.32
CA PHE A 14 24.11 -44.58 30.33
C PHE A 14 24.92 -43.41 29.75
N THR A 15 25.53 -43.58 28.58
CA THR A 15 26.22 -42.48 27.87
C THR A 15 25.26 -41.48 27.23
N ALA A 16 24.03 -41.89 26.89
CA ALA A 16 22.99 -40.98 26.40
C ALA A 16 22.36 -40.11 27.51
N LEU A 17 22.47 -40.53 28.78
CA LEU A 17 21.92 -39.79 29.93
C LEU A 17 22.92 -38.79 30.54
N LEU A 18 24.22 -38.94 30.26
CA LEU A 18 25.27 -38.04 30.76
C LEU A 18 25.58 -36.86 29.82
N THR A 19 25.04 -36.85 28.60
CA THR A 19 25.04 -35.66 27.72
C THR A 19 23.82 -34.76 27.94
N SER A 20 22.91 -35.14 28.83
CA SER A 20 21.91 -34.24 29.39
C SER A 20 22.56 -33.36 30.47
N CYS A 21 23.54 -32.54 30.06
CA CYS A 21 23.76 -31.28 30.72
C CYS A 21 22.53 -30.43 30.42
N ALA A 22 21.45 -30.67 31.17
CA ALA A 22 20.43 -29.69 31.39
C ALA A 22 21.14 -28.45 31.95
N THR A 23 21.41 -27.50 31.07
CA THR A 23 21.69 -26.13 31.43
C THR A 23 20.44 -25.61 32.14
N THR A 24 20.35 -25.87 33.44
CA THR A 24 19.48 -25.12 34.37
C THR A 24 20.04 -23.72 34.63
N GLY A 25 20.76 -23.14 33.66
CA GLY A 25 20.91 -21.71 33.59
C GLY A 25 19.61 -21.19 33.03
N LEU A 26 18.82 -20.49 33.85
CA LEU A 26 17.81 -19.55 33.36
C LEU A 26 18.38 -18.89 32.11
N ARG A 27 17.78 -19.17 30.94
CA ARG A 27 18.21 -18.61 29.68
C ARG A 27 17.96 -17.11 29.78
N ARG A 28 18.95 -16.36 30.22
CA ARG A 28 18.90 -14.90 30.18
C ARG A 28 18.85 -14.57 28.71
N TYR A 29 17.72 -14.03 28.28
CA TYR A 29 17.59 -13.45 26.95
C TYR A 29 18.72 -12.43 26.80
N PRO A 30 19.50 -12.48 25.72
CA PRO A 30 20.50 -11.45 25.48
C PRO A 30 19.77 -10.11 25.52
N LEU A 31 20.17 -9.23 26.43
CA LEU A 31 19.71 -7.85 26.44
C LEU A 31 20.37 -7.20 25.22
N ALA A 32 19.59 -7.01 24.16
CA ALA A 32 19.95 -6.16 23.05
C ALA A 32 19.30 -4.80 23.28
N ASP A 33 20.04 -3.72 22.98
CA ASP A 33 19.47 -2.38 23.04
C ASP A 33 18.34 -2.26 22.01
N VAL A 34 17.26 -1.60 22.42
CA VAL A 34 16.09 -1.41 21.55
C VAL A 34 16.37 -0.25 20.60
N MET A 35 16.53 -0.57 19.31
CA MET A 35 16.63 0.43 18.25
C MET A 35 15.24 0.98 17.93
N TRP A 36 15.02 2.27 18.21
CA TRP A 36 13.75 2.94 17.92
C TRP A 36 13.79 3.84 16.69
N GLU A 37 14.98 4.10 16.17
CA GLU A 37 15.23 4.90 14.98
C GLU A 37 16.29 4.18 14.15
N ASP A 38 15.97 3.88 12.90
CA ASP A 38 16.92 3.39 11.90
C ASP A 38 17.60 4.60 11.24
N SER A 39 18.92 4.52 11.06
CA SER A 39 19.72 5.58 10.46
C SER A 39 19.68 5.55 8.91
N ASP A 40 18.54 5.18 8.34
CA ASP A 40 18.34 5.04 6.88
C ASP A 40 18.06 6.39 6.17
N GLN A 41 18.15 7.50 6.91
CA GLN A 41 18.02 8.87 6.39
C GLN A 41 19.38 9.55 6.20
N ARG A 42 20.47 8.78 6.12
CA ARG A 42 21.82 9.35 5.86
C ARG A 42 21.84 9.99 4.48
N ARG A 43 22.25 11.26 4.44
CA ARG A 43 22.32 12.01 3.20
C ARG A 43 23.40 11.46 2.28
N PHE A 44 23.07 11.28 1.01
CA PHE A 44 23.99 10.81 -0.01
C PHE A 44 23.77 11.54 -1.34
N ARG A 45 24.64 11.23 -2.31
CA ARG A 45 24.56 11.72 -3.69
C ARG A 45 25.19 10.69 -4.64
N PRO A 46 24.77 10.64 -5.92
CA PRO A 46 23.70 11.45 -6.54
C PRO A 46 22.30 11.04 -6.10
N MET A 47 21.29 11.84 -6.45
CA MET A 47 19.88 11.43 -6.36
C MET A 47 19.68 10.16 -7.20
N PRO A 48 18.96 9.16 -6.69
CA PRO A 48 18.67 7.93 -7.43
C PRO A 48 17.91 8.16 -8.75
N GLU A 49 18.10 7.27 -9.72
CA GLU A 49 17.52 7.39 -11.06
C GLU A 49 16.03 7.02 -11.09
N SER A 50 15.19 7.79 -11.78
CA SER A 50 13.80 7.38 -11.99
C SER A 50 13.73 6.15 -12.89
N PHE A 51 12.83 5.22 -12.60
CA PHE A 51 12.46 4.15 -13.51
C PHE A 51 10.97 4.20 -13.82
N TYR A 52 10.61 3.72 -15.01
CA TYR A 52 9.22 3.54 -15.40
C TYR A 52 8.73 2.16 -14.96
N SER A 53 7.60 2.13 -14.25
CA SER A 53 6.89 0.91 -13.88
C SER A 53 5.76 0.70 -14.88
N PRO A 54 5.88 -0.22 -15.86
CA PRO A 54 4.80 -0.43 -16.82
C PRO A 54 3.68 -1.24 -16.16
N TYR A 55 2.49 -0.65 -15.97
CA TYR A 55 1.31 -1.31 -15.41
C TYR A 55 1.11 -2.76 -15.87
N MET A 56 1.12 -2.98 -17.18
CA MET A 56 0.90 -4.29 -17.79
C MET A 56 2.01 -5.29 -17.47
N TRP A 57 3.26 -4.82 -17.35
CA TRP A 57 4.38 -5.67 -17.00
C TRP A 57 4.37 -6.00 -15.51
N ASP A 58 4.14 -5.02 -14.63
CA ASP A 58 4.07 -5.24 -13.18
C ASP A 58 2.97 -6.26 -12.82
N GLY A 59 1.79 -6.12 -13.44
CA GLY A 59 0.71 -7.09 -13.29
C GLY A 59 1.06 -8.48 -13.85
N ALA A 60 1.68 -8.57 -15.04
CA ALA A 60 2.05 -9.85 -15.64
C ALA A 60 3.17 -10.58 -14.86
N ASP A 61 4.16 -9.84 -14.36
CA ASP A 61 5.25 -10.38 -13.56
C ASP A 61 4.71 -10.98 -12.26
N ASN A 62 3.91 -10.20 -11.52
CA ASN A 62 3.35 -10.63 -10.24
C ASN A 62 2.26 -11.70 -10.37
N ALA A 63 1.46 -11.69 -11.43
CA ALA A 63 0.43 -12.72 -11.64
C ALA A 63 0.99 -14.05 -12.18
N PHE A 64 2.15 -14.05 -12.87
CA PHE A 64 2.65 -15.24 -13.56
C PHE A 64 4.16 -15.47 -13.39
N PHE A 65 5.02 -14.58 -13.87
CA PHE A 65 6.45 -14.86 -14.00
C PHE A 65 7.15 -15.03 -12.65
N ARG A 66 6.90 -14.11 -11.70
CA ARG A 66 7.44 -14.19 -10.34
C ARG A 66 6.97 -15.46 -9.63
N PRO A 67 5.66 -15.77 -9.48
CA PRO A 67 5.21 -17.01 -8.85
C PRO A 67 5.82 -18.28 -9.45
N VAL A 68 5.93 -18.35 -10.78
CA VAL A 68 6.56 -19.48 -11.48
C VAL A 68 8.05 -19.58 -11.15
N SER A 69 8.77 -18.45 -11.10
CA SER A 69 10.19 -18.45 -10.73
C SER A 69 10.41 -18.79 -9.25
N GLU A 70 9.57 -18.27 -8.36
CA GLU A 70 9.64 -18.47 -6.91
C GLU A 70 9.30 -19.90 -6.50
N PHE A 71 8.42 -20.58 -7.24
CA PHE A 71 8.19 -22.01 -7.07
C PHE A 71 9.49 -22.84 -7.12
N TRP A 72 10.49 -22.41 -7.91
CA TRP A 72 11.78 -23.08 -8.02
C TRP A 72 12.86 -22.52 -7.08
N LEU A 73 12.62 -21.38 -6.42
CA LEU A 73 13.59 -20.74 -5.54
C LEU A 73 13.68 -21.41 -4.15
N PHE A 74 12.67 -22.20 -3.75
CA PHE A 74 12.60 -22.88 -2.45
C PHE A 74 13.07 -22.00 -1.28
N GLU A 75 12.56 -20.78 -1.21
CA GLU A 75 12.92 -19.85 -0.15
C GLU A 75 12.39 -20.38 1.20
N PRO A 76 13.24 -20.56 2.23
CA PRO A 76 12.77 -20.99 3.54
C PRO A 76 11.90 -19.89 4.16
N PRO A 77 10.77 -20.25 4.82
CA PRO A 77 9.97 -19.28 5.58
C PRO A 77 10.85 -18.51 6.56
N ARG A 78 10.67 -17.19 6.61
CA ARG A 78 11.48 -16.30 7.44
C ARG A 78 10.68 -15.14 8.01
N GLU A 79 11.04 -14.76 9.22
CA GLU A 79 10.55 -13.54 9.86
C GLU A 79 11.09 -12.28 9.19
N ALA A 80 10.39 -11.16 9.40
CA ALA A 80 10.85 -9.84 8.99
C ALA A 80 12.22 -9.52 9.62
N ILE A 81 13.07 -8.85 8.84
CA ILE A 81 14.48 -8.68 9.20
C ILE A 81 14.81 -7.31 9.81
N ASN A 82 13.89 -6.35 9.74
CA ASN A 82 14.06 -4.98 10.21
C ASN A 82 13.31 -4.68 11.52
N VAL A 83 13.12 -5.68 12.37
CA VAL A 83 12.54 -5.52 13.70
C VAL A 83 13.62 -5.35 14.77
N ASN A 84 13.31 -4.56 15.80
CA ASN A 84 14.21 -4.36 16.94
C ASN A 84 14.07 -5.48 17.99
N ALA A 85 14.77 -5.34 19.12
CA ALA A 85 14.77 -6.32 20.20
C ALA A 85 13.39 -6.57 20.86
N LEU A 86 12.39 -5.74 20.57
CA LEU A 86 10.99 -5.88 21.03
C LEU A 86 10.05 -6.39 19.93
N ASP A 87 10.58 -6.82 18.78
CA ASP A 87 9.79 -7.18 17.60
C ASP A 87 8.99 -5.99 17.03
N GLU A 88 9.53 -4.77 17.15
CA GLU A 88 8.93 -3.53 16.63
C GLU A 88 9.72 -2.94 15.46
N VAL A 89 9.03 -2.19 14.59
CA VAL A 89 9.65 -1.43 13.51
C VAL A 89 10.20 -0.09 14.04
N PRO A 90 11.49 0.21 13.89
CA PRO A 90 12.06 1.52 14.19
C PRO A 90 11.53 2.62 13.26
N ASP A 91 11.51 3.87 13.72
CA ASP A 91 11.26 5.03 12.86
C ASP A 91 12.33 5.11 11.75
N SER A 92 11.92 5.35 10.51
CA SER A 92 12.79 5.28 9.33
C SER A 92 12.23 6.10 8.15
N SER A 93 12.91 6.04 7.01
CA SER A 93 12.43 6.59 5.74
C SER A 93 11.18 5.88 5.18
N TRP A 94 10.82 4.72 5.74
CA TRP A 94 9.68 3.88 5.34
C TRP A 94 8.47 4.04 6.26
N TYR A 95 8.71 4.23 7.55
CA TYR A 95 7.68 4.12 8.57
C TYR A 95 7.96 5.04 9.76
N GLN A 96 6.90 5.57 10.37
CA GLN A 96 6.98 6.34 11.60
C GLN A 96 5.98 5.81 12.62
N ASN A 97 6.46 5.50 13.82
CA ASN A 97 5.64 5.04 14.93
C ASN A 97 4.70 6.15 15.41
N ARG A 98 3.47 6.12 14.91
CA ARG A 98 2.36 6.97 15.33
C ARG A 98 1.46 6.18 16.28
N LEU A 99 0.37 5.60 15.79
CA LEU A 99 -0.60 4.86 16.60
C LEU A 99 0.04 3.67 17.33
N SER A 100 1.07 3.06 16.74
CA SER A 100 1.85 1.94 17.32
C SER A 100 2.50 2.25 18.67
N ARG A 101 2.78 3.53 18.96
CA ARG A 101 3.47 3.96 20.19
C ARG A 101 2.80 5.12 20.91
N ARG A 102 1.81 5.77 20.31
CA ARG A 102 1.13 6.95 20.86
C ARG A 102 -0.36 6.83 20.62
N LEU A 103 -1.15 7.05 21.65
CA LEU A 103 -2.60 7.19 21.50
C LEU A 103 -2.89 8.46 20.68
N MET A 104 -3.61 8.31 19.58
CA MET A 104 -4.13 9.42 18.78
C MET A 104 -5.62 9.60 19.08
N SER A 105 -6.09 10.85 19.16
CA SER A 105 -7.53 11.09 19.24
C SER A 105 -8.18 10.80 17.88
N PRO A 106 -9.50 10.51 17.83
CA PRO A 106 -10.22 10.35 16.58
C PRO A 106 -10.04 11.54 15.63
N GLU A 107 -9.97 12.77 16.16
CA GLU A 107 -9.74 13.99 15.39
C GLU A 107 -8.34 14.02 14.78
N ALA A 108 -7.31 13.63 15.55
CA ALA A 108 -5.94 13.54 15.05
C ALA A 108 -5.78 12.47 13.97
N VAL A 109 -6.48 11.33 14.12
CA VAL A 109 -6.54 10.29 13.06
C VAL A 109 -7.22 10.85 11.82
N ALA A 110 -8.39 11.49 11.96
CA ALA A 110 -9.11 12.11 10.84
C ALA A 110 -8.30 13.22 10.16
N GLN A 111 -7.43 13.91 10.90
CA GLN A 111 -6.51 14.89 10.34
C GLN A 111 -5.49 14.25 9.38
N GLY A 112 -4.99 13.05 9.68
CA GLY A 112 -3.99 12.37 8.87
C GLY A 112 -2.77 13.28 8.58
N ALA A 113 -2.19 13.14 7.39
CA ALA A 113 -1.01 13.93 6.97
C ALA A 113 -1.28 15.43 6.71
N CYS A 114 -2.53 15.90 6.83
CA CYS A 114 -2.88 17.29 6.53
C CYS A 114 -2.67 18.27 7.68
N GLY A 115 -2.57 17.78 8.91
CA GLY A 115 -2.51 18.62 10.12
C GLY A 115 -3.85 19.28 10.47
N GLU A 116 -3.80 20.27 11.37
CA GLU A 116 -4.98 20.86 12.03
C GLU A 116 -5.83 21.75 11.11
N SER A 117 -5.24 22.39 10.11
CA SER A 117 -5.94 23.30 9.20
C SER A 117 -5.69 22.91 7.74
N PHE A 118 -6.78 22.60 7.02
CA PHE A 118 -6.73 22.39 5.58
C PHE A 118 -7.63 23.39 4.87
N ALA A 119 -7.01 24.29 4.11
CA ALA A 119 -7.69 25.21 3.21
C ALA A 119 -6.87 25.33 1.93
N ILE A 120 -7.55 25.40 0.80
CA ILE A 120 -6.93 25.63 -0.51
C ILE A 120 -7.41 26.98 -1.01
N PRO A 121 -6.64 28.06 -0.83
CA PRO A 121 -7.06 29.40 -1.25
C PRO A 121 -7.19 29.49 -2.78
N GLY A 122 -8.30 30.06 -3.22
CA GLY A 122 -8.55 30.33 -4.63
C GLY A 122 -7.75 31.55 -5.16
N PRO A 123 -7.57 31.65 -6.48
CA PRO A 123 -8.02 30.71 -7.50
C PRO A 123 -7.23 29.41 -7.53
N TRP A 124 -7.81 28.36 -8.11
CA TRP A 124 -7.15 27.08 -8.35
C TRP A 124 -6.75 27.01 -9.82
N THR A 125 -5.47 27.23 -10.09
CA THR A 125 -4.94 27.19 -11.45
C THR A 125 -4.68 25.75 -11.90
N ILE A 126 -5.37 25.28 -12.94
CA ILE A 126 -5.11 24.00 -13.59
C ILE A 126 -3.81 24.11 -14.38
N VAL A 127 -2.79 23.41 -13.92
CA VAL A 127 -1.45 23.39 -14.53
C VAL A 127 -1.20 22.17 -15.42
N GLY A 128 -2.11 21.19 -15.37
CA GLY A 128 -2.09 20.04 -16.26
C GLY A 128 -3.27 19.10 -16.06
N GLY A 129 -3.50 18.22 -17.02
CA GLY A 129 -4.39 17.08 -16.86
C GLY A 129 -3.83 16.07 -15.86
N LYS A 130 -4.70 15.30 -15.22
CA LYS A 130 -4.26 14.08 -14.54
C LYS A 130 -3.87 13.05 -15.62
N PRO A 131 -2.60 12.60 -15.69
CA PRO A 131 -2.25 11.45 -16.53
C PRO A 131 -2.98 10.22 -15.98
N ASP A 132 -3.39 9.34 -16.90
CA ASP A 132 -4.14 8.08 -16.75
C ASP A 132 -4.54 7.58 -15.34
N GLY A 133 -5.77 7.06 -15.22
CA GLY A 133 -6.28 6.35 -14.05
C GLY A 133 -7.80 6.24 -14.06
N ALA A 134 -8.39 5.54 -13.09
CA ALA A 134 -9.83 5.28 -13.07
C ALA A 134 -10.71 6.54 -12.91
N ASN A 135 -10.20 7.55 -12.20
CA ASN A 135 -10.93 8.81 -11.95
C ASN A 135 -10.31 9.98 -12.74
N PRO A 136 -11.11 10.71 -13.53
CA PRO A 136 -10.65 11.90 -14.24
C PRO A 136 -10.33 13.05 -13.26
N GLY A 137 -9.42 13.94 -13.65
CA GLY A 137 -8.97 15.00 -12.75
C GLY A 137 -7.94 15.95 -13.34
N PHE A 138 -7.43 16.84 -12.48
CA PHE A 138 -6.50 17.89 -12.84
C PHE A 138 -5.34 17.97 -11.85
N GLN A 139 -4.19 18.41 -12.32
CA GLN A 139 -3.16 18.96 -11.46
C GLN A 139 -3.46 20.45 -11.28
N ILE A 140 -3.65 20.89 -10.04
CA ILE A 140 -3.98 22.27 -9.71
C ILE A 140 -2.88 22.89 -8.83
N ARG A 141 -2.77 24.21 -8.92
CA ARG A 141 -1.94 25.05 -8.06
C ARG A 141 -2.83 26.09 -7.39
N ASP A 142 -2.73 26.22 -6.06
CA ASP A 142 -3.49 27.20 -5.31
C ASP A 142 -2.86 28.60 -5.36
N ALA A 143 -3.52 29.59 -4.77
CA ALA A 143 -3.03 30.97 -4.74
C ALA A 143 -1.70 31.16 -3.97
N ASN A 144 -1.34 30.21 -3.10
CA ASN A 144 -0.07 30.21 -2.37
C ASN A 144 1.04 29.45 -3.13
N GLY A 145 0.73 28.89 -4.31
CA GLY A 145 1.67 28.13 -5.12
C GLY A 145 1.77 26.64 -4.76
N ALA A 146 0.99 26.13 -3.80
CA ALA A 146 0.99 24.71 -3.46
C ALA A 146 0.28 23.89 -4.54
N ARG A 147 0.84 22.72 -4.86
CA ARG A 147 0.32 21.81 -5.90
C ARG A 147 -0.52 20.69 -5.31
N TYR A 148 -1.61 20.36 -6.00
CA TYR A 148 -2.53 19.29 -5.64
C TYR A 148 -2.94 18.50 -6.88
N LEU A 149 -3.21 17.21 -6.68
CA LEU A 149 -3.93 16.39 -7.64
C LEU A 149 -5.40 16.41 -7.25
N LEU A 150 -6.25 17.03 -8.06
CA LEU A 150 -7.70 17.06 -7.89
C LEU A 150 -8.31 15.91 -8.69
N LYS A 151 -8.93 14.95 -8.00
CA LYS A 151 -9.64 13.81 -8.57
C LYS A 151 -11.15 14.08 -8.48
N THR A 152 -11.81 14.23 -9.62
CA THR A 152 -13.27 14.35 -9.64
C THR A 152 -13.91 13.01 -9.32
N GLU A 153 -15.13 13.07 -8.79
CA GLU A 153 -15.88 11.85 -8.47
C GLU A 153 -16.93 11.57 -9.54
N GLY A 154 -17.03 10.32 -9.96
CA GLY A 154 -18.11 9.89 -10.86
C GLY A 154 -19.44 9.68 -10.13
N THR A 155 -20.48 9.41 -10.92
CA THR A 155 -21.85 9.17 -10.43
C THR A 155 -22.17 7.70 -10.13
N ILE A 156 -21.28 6.76 -10.48
CA ILE A 156 -21.47 5.31 -10.28
C ILE A 156 -21.48 4.96 -8.78
N GLN A 157 -20.48 5.44 -8.03
CA GLN A 157 -20.42 5.37 -6.58
C GLN A 157 -20.24 6.78 -6.03
N PRO A 158 -21.32 7.58 -5.93
CA PRO A 158 -21.18 8.91 -5.39
C PRO A 158 -20.62 8.83 -3.96
N TRP A 159 -19.84 9.83 -3.57
CA TRP A 159 -19.21 9.98 -2.24
C TRP A 159 -18.02 9.07 -1.93
N ARG A 160 -18.03 7.82 -2.42
CA ARG A 160 -17.05 6.78 -2.02
C ARG A 160 -15.62 7.09 -2.47
N PRO A 161 -15.30 7.37 -3.75
CA PRO A 161 -13.90 7.48 -4.19
C PRO A 161 -13.09 8.50 -3.38
N GLY A 162 -13.61 9.70 -3.16
CA GLY A 162 -12.92 10.73 -2.40
C GLY A 162 -12.97 10.50 -0.89
N ALA A 163 -14.01 9.84 -0.37
CA ALA A 163 -14.03 9.39 1.02
C ALA A 163 -12.97 8.30 1.25
N ALA A 164 -12.84 7.34 0.34
CA ALA A 164 -11.83 6.29 0.36
C ALA A 164 -10.41 6.86 0.28
N ASP A 165 -10.17 7.77 -0.67
CA ASP A 165 -8.89 8.45 -0.84
C ASP A 165 -8.47 9.23 0.42
N THR A 166 -9.43 9.83 1.13
CA THR A 166 -9.20 10.60 2.36
C THR A 166 -9.05 9.72 3.60
N ILE A 167 -10.00 8.80 3.83
CA ILE A 167 -10.03 7.93 5.01
C ILE A 167 -8.92 6.89 4.93
N GLY A 168 -8.66 6.30 3.76
CA GLY A 168 -7.57 5.36 3.54
C GLY A 168 -6.21 6.01 3.82
N ALA A 169 -5.95 7.20 3.27
CA ALA A 169 -4.74 7.95 3.58
C ALA A 169 -4.59 8.26 5.08
N ALA A 170 -5.69 8.62 5.75
CA ALA A 170 -5.69 8.88 7.19
C ALA A 170 -5.39 7.63 8.03
N ILE A 171 -5.98 6.48 7.68
CA ILE A 171 -5.73 5.19 8.34
C ILE A 171 -4.26 4.78 8.16
N TYR A 172 -3.75 4.80 6.93
CA TYR A 172 -2.36 4.46 6.66
C TYR A 172 -1.39 5.41 7.34
N HIS A 173 -1.69 6.71 7.36
CA HIS A 173 -0.92 7.69 8.11
C HIS A 173 -0.89 7.35 9.60
N ALA A 174 -2.05 7.13 10.22
CA ALA A 174 -2.14 6.80 11.63
C ALA A 174 -1.40 5.49 11.97
N ALA A 175 -1.51 4.48 11.10
CA ALA A 175 -0.81 3.22 11.25
C ALA A 175 0.71 3.35 11.11
N GLY A 176 1.21 4.41 10.47
CA GLY A 176 2.62 4.82 10.49
C GLY A 176 3.26 5.01 9.12
N TYR A 177 2.54 4.75 8.02
CA TYR A 177 3.05 4.95 6.67
C TYR A 177 3.16 6.44 6.33
N TRP A 178 4.04 6.77 5.39
CA TRP A 178 4.04 8.09 4.77
C TRP A 178 2.96 8.16 3.70
N THR A 179 2.07 9.13 3.82
CA THR A 179 0.95 9.33 2.88
C THR A 179 0.85 10.80 2.51
N PRO A 180 0.28 11.14 1.34
CA PRO A 180 -0.07 12.51 1.01
C PRO A 180 -1.17 13.03 1.93
N CYS A 181 -1.29 14.35 2.00
CA CYS A 181 -2.45 15.00 2.60
C CYS A 181 -3.63 14.94 1.62
N ASN A 182 -4.57 14.04 1.90
CA ASN A 182 -5.79 13.86 1.12
C ASN A 182 -7.01 14.46 1.84
N ARG A 183 -7.86 15.14 1.08
CA ARG A 183 -9.11 15.73 1.56
C ARG A 183 -10.21 15.71 0.52
N VAL A 184 -11.44 15.65 0.99
CA VAL A 184 -12.62 15.98 0.19
C VAL A 184 -12.82 17.50 0.18
N VAL A 185 -13.09 18.06 -0.99
CA VAL A 185 -13.42 19.47 -1.18
C VAL A 185 -14.76 19.63 -1.88
N HIS A 186 -15.38 20.77 -1.63
CA HIS A 186 -16.58 21.23 -2.32
C HIS A 186 -16.30 22.59 -2.93
N PHE A 187 -16.53 22.77 -4.22
CA PHE A 187 -16.11 23.98 -4.91
C PHE A 187 -17.07 24.38 -6.03
N ASP A 188 -17.14 25.69 -6.28
CA ASP A 188 -17.80 26.25 -7.45
C ASP A 188 -16.87 26.15 -8.66
N ARG A 189 -17.42 25.87 -9.84
CA ARG A 189 -16.64 25.73 -11.07
C ARG A 189 -15.75 26.95 -11.36
N ASP A 190 -16.19 28.15 -10.99
CA ASP A 190 -15.51 29.42 -11.27
C ASP A 190 -14.21 29.61 -10.48
N ILE A 191 -13.92 28.76 -9.48
CA ILE A 191 -12.62 28.77 -8.80
C ILE A 191 -11.49 28.24 -9.69
N LEU A 192 -11.83 27.42 -10.70
CA LEU A 192 -10.88 26.79 -11.60
C LEU A 192 -10.47 27.77 -12.71
N VAL A 193 -9.17 28.00 -12.84
CA VAL A 193 -8.57 28.85 -13.88
C VAL A 193 -7.57 28.02 -14.66
N VAL A 194 -7.60 28.06 -16.00
CA VAL A 194 -6.68 27.27 -16.82
C VAL A 194 -5.37 28.02 -17.00
N ASP A 195 -4.24 27.36 -16.73
CA ASP A 195 -2.94 27.88 -17.16
C ASP A 195 -2.85 27.78 -18.69
N PRO A 196 -2.56 28.88 -19.42
CA PRO A 196 -2.43 28.84 -20.88
C PRO A 196 -1.37 27.84 -21.39
N GLU A 197 -0.41 27.48 -20.54
CA GLU A 197 0.65 26.50 -20.84
C GLU A 197 0.33 25.09 -20.33
N ALA A 198 -0.85 24.87 -19.74
CA ALA A 198 -1.25 23.55 -19.25
C ALA A 198 -1.32 22.53 -20.39
N THR A 199 -0.79 21.33 -20.14
CA THR A 199 -0.85 20.20 -21.07
C THR A 199 -1.64 19.04 -20.46
N ILE A 200 -2.09 18.12 -21.30
CA ILE A 200 -2.61 16.82 -20.91
C ILE A 200 -1.82 15.74 -21.64
N GLU A 201 -1.40 14.73 -20.89
CA GLU A 201 -0.74 13.54 -21.42
C GLU A 201 -1.81 12.47 -21.68
N ARG A 202 -1.84 11.92 -22.89
CA ARG A 202 -2.71 10.81 -23.26
C ARG A 202 -2.05 9.47 -22.94
N THR A 203 -2.85 8.41 -22.89
CA THR A 203 -2.41 7.01 -22.63
C THR A 203 -1.33 6.46 -23.56
N ASN A 204 -1.07 7.13 -24.67
CA ASN A 204 0.02 6.79 -25.59
C ASN A 204 1.29 7.65 -25.38
N GLY A 205 1.37 8.42 -24.30
CA GLY A 205 2.47 9.33 -23.96
C GLY A 205 2.53 10.61 -24.79
N VAL A 206 1.48 10.90 -25.58
CA VAL A 206 1.41 12.14 -26.36
C VAL A 206 0.88 13.27 -25.48
N GLU A 207 1.68 14.32 -25.35
CA GLU A 207 1.25 15.57 -24.73
C GLU A 207 0.54 16.48 -25.75
N GLU A 208 -0.59 17.04 -25.34
CA GLU A 208 -1.29 18.07 -26.10
C GLU A 208 -1.73 19.22 -25.17
N PRO A 209 -1.94 20.44 -25.70
CA PRO A 209 -2.43 21.55 -24.90
C PRO A 209 -3.79 21.26 -24.26
N LEU A 210 -3.95 21.60 -22.99
CA LEU A 210 -5.20 21.46 -22.27
C LEU A 210 -6.18 22.55 -22.72
N GLN A 211 -7.23 22.14 -23.43
CA GLN A 211 -8.27 23.04 -23.95
C GLN A 211 -9.53 23.02 -23.09
N GLN A 212 -10.40 24.02 -23.28
CA GLN A 212 -11.64 24.17 -22.52
C GLN A 212 -12.55 22.93 -22.60
N HIS A 213 -12.65 22.30 -23.77
CA HIS A 213 -13.49 21.12 -23.96
C HIS A 213 -13.03 19.89 -23.14
N HIS A 214 -11.71 19.77 -22.86
CA HIS A 214 -11.19 18.73 -21.97
C HIS A 214 -11.71 18.93 -20.54
N ILE A 215 -11.70 20.18 -20.08
CA ILE A 215 -12.20 20.53 -18.75
C ILE A 215 -13.70 20.29 -18.67
N ASP A 216 -14.45 20.74 -19.67
CA ASP A 216 -15.90 20.57 -19.70
C ASP A 216 -16.29 19.09 -19.68
N SER A 217 -15.56 18.24 -20.39
CA SER A 217 -15.79 16.77 -20.39
C SER A 217 -15.57 16.15 -19.01
N VAL A 218 -14.51 16.57 -18.29
CA VAL A 218 -14.25 16.10 -16.92
C VAL A 218 -15.32 16.60 -15.96
N MET A 219 -15.74 17.88 -16.08
CA MET A 219 -16.75 18.46 -15.21
C MET A 219 -18.15 17.89 -15.47
N GLU A 220 -18.49 17.53 -16.71
CA GLU A 220 -19.77 16.86 -17.06
C GLU A 220 -19.88 15.47 -16.43
N ALA A 221 -18.77 14.74 -16.32
CA ALA A 221 -18.72 13.44 -15.64
C ALA A 221 -18.65 13.55 -14.11
N ALA A 222 -18.31 14.73 -13.57
CA ALA A 222 -18.10 14.94 -12.15
C ALA A 222 -19.41 15.04 -11.36
N LEU A 223 -19.38 14.57 -10.10
CA LEU A 223 -20.50 14.65 -9.18
C LEU A 223 -20.79 16.11 -8.80
N GLN A 224 -21.94 16.60 -9.29
CA GLN A 224 -22.51 17.87 -8.89
C GLN A 224 -23.51 17.68 -7.74
N LEU A 225 -23.37 18.49 -6.70
CA LEU A 225 -24.25 18.54 -5.55
C LEU A 225 -25.56 19.28 -5.86
N PRO A 226 -26.63 19.07 -5.07
CA PRO A 226 -27.90 19.79 -5.25
C PRO A 226 -27.80 21.31 -5.16
N ASP A 227 -26.75 21.84 -4.50
CA ASP A 227 -26.49 23.28 -4.38
C ASP A 227 -25.66 23.85 -5.54
N GLY A 228 -25.33 23.04 -6.55
CA GLY A 228 -24.58 23.42 -7.74
C GLY A 228 -23.06 23.27 -7.62
N ARG A 229 -22.53 23.03 -6.42
CA ARG A 229 -21.09 22.81 -6.21
C ARG A 229 -20.66 21.41 -6.66
N TYR A 230 -19.39 21.25 -6.98
CA TYR A 230 -18.78 19.96 -7.29
C TYR A 230 -18.12 19.37 -6.07
N ARG A 231 -18.11 18.04 -5.97
CA ARG A 231 -17.34 17.29 -4.97
C ARG A 231 -16.15 16.59 -5.64
N ALA A 232 -14.99 16.69 -5.01
CA ALA A 232 -13.76 16.05 -5.45
C ALA A 232 -12.90 15.64 -4.25
N SER A 233 -11.93 14.75 -4.46
CA SER A 233 -10.78 14.65 -3.57
C SER A 233 -9.59 15.43 -4.11
N VAL A 234 -8.79 15.95 -3.20
CA VAL A 234 -7.53 16.61 -3.47
C VAL A 234 -6.44 15.90 -2.69
N SER A 235 -5.36 15.55 -3.37
CA SER A 235 -4.13 15.03 -2.79
C SER A 235 -3.06 16.11 -2.92
N ARG A 236 -2.58 16.67 -1.81
CA ARG A 236 -1.41 17.56 -1.86
C ARG A 236 -0.22 16.78 -2.39
N PHE A 237 0.58 17.40 -3.26
CA PHE A 237 1.82 16.79 -3.71
C PHE A 237 2.71 16.52 -2.51
N ILE A 238 3.32 15.34 -2.46
CA ILE A 238 4.14 14.88 -1.34
C ILE A 238 5.37 15.77 -1.15
N ASP A 239 5.95 15.72 0.05
CA ASP A 239 7.22 16.39 0.31
C ASP A 239 8.36 15.68 -0.43
N GLY A 240 9.35 16.47 -0.84
CA GLY A 240 10.49 16.00 -1.62
C GLY A 240 10.20 15.96 -3.12
N ARG A 241 11.24 15.68 -3.91
CA ARG A 241 11.12 15.55 -5.36
C ARG A 241 10.73 14.11 -5.72
N PRO A 242 9.60 13.85 -6.38
CA PRO A 242 9.23 12.50 -6.82
C PRO A 242 10.32 11.88 -7.69
N ILE A 243 10.65 10.61 -7.45
CA ILE A 243 11.60 9.82 -8.23
C ILE A 243 10.82 8.88 -9.16
N SER A 244 10.20 7.86 -8.58
CA SER A 244 9.43 6.81 -9.24
C SER A 244 8.67 6.02 -8.16
N PRO A 245 7.73 5.14 -8.52
CA PRO A 245 7.25 4.14 -7.57
C PRO A 245 8.41 3.32 -6.97
N TRP A 246 8.24 2.83 -5.74
CA TRP A 246 9.18 1.88 -5.13
C TRP A 246 8.65 0.45 -5.28
N ARG A 247 9.51 -0.56 -5.17
CA ARG A 247 9.15 -1.96 -5.46
C ARG A 247 8.78 -2.72 -4.20
N TYR A 248 7.91 -3.71 -4.27
CA TYR A 248 7.65 -4.60 -3.11
C TYR A 248 8.70 -5.69 -2.90
N GLN A 249 9.69 -5.78 -3.80
CA GLN A 249 10.72 -6.82 -3.81
C GLN A 249 12.10 -6.24 -4.10
N GLY A 250 13.11 -6.86 -3.49
CA GLY A 250 14.52 -6.53 -3.62
C GLY A 250 14.86 -5.27 -2.84
N THR A 251 16.00 -4.68 -3.20
CA THR A 251 16.40 -3.36 -2.74
C THR A 251 16.63 -2.46 -3.93
N ARG A 252 16.76 -1.17 -3.66
CA ARG A 252 17.16 -0.14 -4.60
C ARG A 252 18.69 -0.04 -4.63
N PRO A 253 19.36 -0.51 -5.69
CA PRO A 253 20.83 -0.63 -5.71
C PRO A 253 21.57 0.71 -5.75
N ASP A 254 20.90 1.79 -6.15
CA ASP A 254 21.43 3.16 -6.18
C ASP A 254 21.09 3.99 -4.93
N ASP A 255 20.49 3.36 -3.90
CA ASP A 255 20.29 3.94 -2.57
C ASP A 255 21.13 3.19 -1.51
N PRO A 256 22.19 3.80 -0.95
CA PRO A 256 23.03 3.16 0.06
C PRO A 256 22.34 2.96 1.42
N ASN A 257 21.17 3.56 1.64
CA ASN A 257 20.37 3.31 2.84
C ASN A 257 19.42 2.13 2.67
N ASP A 258 19.12 1.74 1.44
CA ASP A 258 18.20 0.66 1.15
C ASP A 258 18.91 -0.71 1.17
N VAL A 259 19.09 -1.21 2.38
CA VAL A 259 19.87 -2.43 2.67
C VAL A 259 19.01 -3.63 3.03
N VAL A 260 17.70 -3.45 3.11
CA VAL A 260 16.76 -4.47 3.55
C VAL A 260 15.80 -4.79 2.41
N PRO A 261 15.83 -6.03 1.87
CA PRO A 261 14.87 -6.44 0.85
C PRO A 261 13.42 -6.11 1.26
N HIS A 262 12.71 -5.40 0.39
CA HIS A 262 11.40 -4.82 0.68
C HIS A 262 10.37 -5.90 1.05
N GLU A 263 10.45 -7.08 0.45
CA GLU A 263 9.63 -8.25 0.73
C GLU A 263 9.91 -8.91 2.09
N HIS A 264 10.88 -8.39 2.83
CA HIS A 264 11.29 -8.84 4.16
C HIS A 264 11.14 -7.75 5.24
N ARG A 265 10.51 -6.61 4.92
CA ARG A 265 10.25 -5.55 5.89
C ARG A 265 8.94 -5.80 6.63
N ARG A 266 8.92 -5.62 7.94
CA ARG A 266 7.73 -5.85 8.79
C ARG A 266 6.58 -4.92 8.40
N GLU A 267 6.87 -3.67 8.07
CA GLU A 267 5.90 -2.66 7.64
C GLU A 267 5.31 -2.94 6.25
N THR A 268 6.05 -3.51 5.31
CA THR A 268 5.50 -3.84 3.97
C THR A 268 4.69 -5.13 4.02
N ARG A 269 5.10 -6.11 4.84
CA ARG A 269 4.38 -7.37 5.08
C ARG A 269 3.12 -7.15 5.90
N GLY A 270 3.23 -6.46 7.03
CA GLY A 270 2.11 -6.15 7.93
C GLY A 270 1.03 -5.28 7.27
N MET A 271 1.38 -4.54 6.21
CA MET A 271 0.42 -3.80 5.39
C MET A 271 -0.67 -4.70 4.77
N PHE A 272 -0.44 -6.01 4.63
CA PHE A 272 -1.46 -6.97 4.24
C PHE A 272 -2.72 -6.85 5.11
N VAL A 273 -2.56 -6.74 6.43
CA VAL A 273 -3.70 -6.65 7.36
C VAL A 273 -4.49 -5.36 7.17
N LEU A 274 -3.80 -4.23 6.95
CA LEU A 274 -4.47 -2.97 6.63
C LEU A 274 -5.20 -3.05 5.29
N ALA A 275 -4.53 -3.57 4.26
CA ALA A 275 -5.10 -3.70 2.93
C ALA A 275 -6.32 -4.61 2.94
N ALA A 276 -6.28 -5.73 3.65
CA ALA A 276 -7.42 -6.61 3.85
C ALA A 276 -8.56 -5.91 4.58
N TRP A 277 -8.27 -5.22 5.69
CA TRP A 277 -9.29 -4.53 6.47
C TRP A 277 -9.96 -3.38 5.73
N THR A 278 -9.22 -2.59 4.95
CA THR A 278 -9.75 -1.46 4.17
C THR A 278 -10.18 -1.85 2.75
N ASP A 279 -10.03 -3.13 2.40
CA ASP A 279 -10.21 -3.65 1.03
C ASP A 279 -9.42 -2.85 -0.02
N HIS A 280 -8.15 -2.56 0.29
CA HIS A 280 -7.23 -1.85 -0.59
C HIS A 280 -6.65 -2.82 -1.63
N ILE A 281 -7.50 -3.26 -2.55
CA ILE A 281 -7.15 -4.26 -3.57
C ILE A 281 -6.04 -3.79 -4.51
N ASP A 282 -5.94 -2.48 -4.76
CA ASP A 282 -4.97 -1.89 -5.68
C ASP A 282 -3.63 -1.60 -4.98
N SER A 283 -3.17 -2.51 -4.12
CA SER A 283 -1.86 -2.46 -3.44
C SER A 283 -0.69 -2.81 -4.39
N ARG A 284 -0.69 -2.20 -5.58
CA ARG A 284 0.28 -2.38 -6.66
C ARG A 284 1.49 -1.46 -6.53
N GLN A 285 2.54 -1.76 -7.30
CA GLN A 285 3.75 -0.95 -7.34
C GLN A 285 3.44 0.51 -7.68
N GLU A 286 2.59 0.78 -8.67
CA GLU A 286 2.26 2.15 -9.13
C GLU A 286 1.58 3.03 -8.07
N ASN A 287 0.96 2.42 -7.06
CA ASN A 287 0.32 3.12 -5.95
C ASN A 287 1.28 3.36 -4.77
N THR A 288 2.57 3.38 -5.09
CA THR A 288 3.66 3.74 -4.19
C THR A 288 4.48 4.86 -4.81
N LEU A 289 5.22 5.61 -3.99
CA LEU A 289 6.08 6.67 -4.51
C LEU A 289 7.32 6.89 -3.64
N ALA A 290 8.50 6.78 -4.26
CA ALA A 290 9.75 7.21 -3.67
C ALA A 290 9.98 8.70 -3.97
N ALA A 291 10.42 9.44 -2.96
CA ALA A 291 10.74 10.86 -3.08
C ALA A 291 12.13 11.18 -2.55
N TRP A 292 12.84 12.03 -3.27
CA TRP A 292 14.11 12.57 -2.86
C TRP A 292 13.90 13.72 -1.87
N MET A 293 14.26 13.46 -0.62
CA MET A 293 14.20 14.42 0.47
C MET A 293 15.53 15.17 0.54
N THR A 294 15.49 16.48 0.30
CA THR A 294 16.64 17.37 0.47
C THR A 294 16.25 18.55 1.33
N GLU A 295 17.24 19.14 2.00
CA GLU A 295 17.11 20.48 2.60
C GLU A 295 17.39 21.51 1.51
N ASP A 296 16.61 22.59 1.49
CA ASP A 296 16.62 23.67 0.49
C ASP A 296 17.99 23.88 -0.22
N ASP A 297 17.98 23.67 -1.54
CA ASP A 297 19.11 23.83 -2.48
C ASP A 297 20.36 22.96 -2.23
N GLN A 298 20.32 22.02 -1.29
CA GLN A 298 21.43 21.09 -1.10
C GLN A 298 21.38 19.92 -2.11
N PRO A 299 22.55 19.50 -2.63
CA PRO A 299 22.63 18.43 -3.62
C PRO A 299 22.53 17.02 -3.01
N ASP A 300 22.67 16.90 -1.69
CA ASP A 300 22.60 15.64 -0.95
C ASP A 300 21.26 15.47 -0.22
N GLY A 301 20.81 14.24 -0.10
CA GLY A 301 19.48 13.92 0.41
C GLY A 301 19.33 12.44 0.71
N TYR A 302 18.11 12.02 1.01
CA TYR A 302 17.76 10.62 1.23
C TYR A 302 16.43 10.29 0.55
N VAL A 303 16.12 9.00 0.39
CA VAL A 303 14.86 8.56 -0.22
C VAL A 303 13.83 8.33 0.88
N ARG A 304 12.60 8.84 0.70
CA ARG A 304 11.43 8.51 1.53
C ARG A 304 10.40 7.74 0.72
N HIS A 305 9.73 6.79 1.37
CA HIS A 305 8.82 5.85 0.74
C HIS A 305 7.37 6.14 1.15
N TYR A 306 6.55 6.60 0.20
CA TYR A 306 5.14 6.92 0.39
C TYR A 306 4.22 5.81 -0.13
N MET A 307 3.10 5.63 0.55
CA MET A 307 1.90 5.00 0.01
C MET A 307 0.97 6.08 -0.55
N ILE A 308 0.46 5.87 -1.76
CA ILE A 308 -0.42 6.82 -2.46
C ILE A 308 -1.64 6.10 -3.02
N ASP A 309 -2.58 6.89 -3.53
CA ASP A 309 -3.78 6.43 -4.25
C ASP A 309 -4.68 5.44 -3.48
N PHE A 310 -5.36 5.94 -2.46
CA PHE A 310 -6.28 5.15 -1.64
C PHE A 310 -7.71 5.14 -2.20
N GLY A 311 -7.89 5.61 -3.43
CA GLY A 311 -9.19 5.78 -4.08
C GLY A 311 -9.97 4.47 -4.23
N ASP A 312 -9.31 3.32 -4.17
CA ASP A 312 -9.92 2.00 -4.36
C ASP A 312 -10.26 1.27 -3.05
N CYS A 313 -10.03 1.90 -1.89
CA CYS A 313 -10.46 1.36 -0.60
C CYS A 313 -12.00 1.34 -0.46
N PHE A 314 -12.48 0.47 0.43
CA PHE A 314 -13.89 0.37 0.84
C PHE A 314 -14.87 -0.01 -0.28
N GLY A 315 -14.56 -1.08 -1.01
CA GLY A 315 -15.50 -1.73 -1.92
C GLY A 315 -15.80 -0.93 -3.18
N ILE A 316 -14.76 -0.74 -4.00
CA ILE A 316 -14.90 -0.19 -5.35
C ILE A 316 -15.85 -1.05 -6.19
N VAL A 317 -16.70 -0.40 -6.98
CA VAL A 317 -17.42 -1.03 -8.09
C VAL A 317 -16.99 -0.46 -9.43
N HIS A 318 -17.04 -1.32 -10.44
CA HIS A 318 -16.71 -1.03 -11.83
C HIS A 318 -17.87 -1.49 -12.71
N GLU A 319 -17.89 -1.06 -13.97
CA GLU A 319 -18.91 -1.50 -14.95
C GLU A 319 -18.90 -3.02 -15.17
N TRP A 320 -17.78 -3.69 -14.91
CA TRP A 320 -17.64 -5.13 -15.04
C TRP A 320 -17.95 -5.84 -13.73
N GLU A 321 -19.24 -6.05 -13.45
CA GLU A 321 -19.72 -6.58 -12.16
C GLU A 321 -19.09 -7.93 -11.77
N TYR A 322 -18.85 -8.84 -12.72
CA TYR A 322 -18.21 -10.12 -12.45
C TYR A 322 -16.78 -10.00 -11.91
N LEU A 323 -16.02 -9.01 -12.38
CA LEU A 323 -14.68 -8.73 -11.86
C LEU A 323 -14.78 -8.18 -10.45
N VAL A 324 -15.69 -7.25 -10.22
CA VAL A 324 -15.87 -6.55 -8.94
C VAL A 324 -16.22 -7.50 -7.81
N ARG A 325 -17.09 -8.49 -8.06
CA ARG A 325 -17.44 -9.51 -7.05
C ARG A 325 -16.23 -10.32 -6.56
N ARG A 326 -15.18 -10.43 -7.39
CA ARG A 326 -13.96 -11.19 -7.08
C ARG A 326 -12.94 -10.38 -6.26
N PHE A 327 -13.12 -9.07 -6.15
CA PHE A 327 -12.24 -8.21 -5.37
C PHE A 327 -12.17 -8.70 -3.91
N GLY A 328 -10.96 -8.70 -3.36
CA GLY A 328 -10.68 -9.28 -2.05
C GLY A 328 -10.70 -10.81 -2.01
N HIS A 329 -11.08 -11.53 -3.08
CA HIS A 329 -11.15 -12.99 -3.07
C HIS A 329 -10.27 -13.66 -4.13
N SER A 330 -9.95 -12.97 -5.22
CA SER A 330 -9.12 -13.48 -6.31
C SER A 330 -8.51 -12.34 -7.11
N GLY A 331 -7.27 -12.53 -7.56
CA GLY A 331 -6.61 -11.53 -8.40
C GLY A 331 -7.31 -11.35 -9.76
N TYR A 332 -7.01 -10.23 -10.43
CA TYR A 332 -7.48 -9.91 -11.78
C TYR A 332 -7.22 -11.08 -12.74
N LEU A 333 -6.02 -11.66 -12.64
CA LEU A 333 -5.62 -12.91 -13.29
C LEU A 333 -5.03 -13.86 -12.25
N ASP A 334 -5.80 -14.88 -11.87
CA ASP A 334 -5.45 -15.82 -10.80
C ASP A 334 -5.29 -17.24 -11.37
N PHE A 335 -4.05 -17.61 -11.69
CA PHE A 335 -3.75 -18.90 -12.32
C PHE A 335 -4.06 -20.08 -11.41
N GLU A 336 -3.92 -19.93 -10.09
CA GLU A 336 -4.28 -20.96 -9.14
C GLU A 336 -5.77 -21.29 -9.24
N HIS A 337 -6.62 -20.26 -9.22
CA HIS A 337 -8.06 -20.44 -9.39
C HIS A 337 -8.42 -20.98 -10.77
N ILE A 338 -7.85 -20.43 -11.85
CA ILE A 338 -8.10 -20.91 -13.22
C ILE A 338 -7.75 -22.40 -13.38
N VAL A 339 -6.59 -22.83 -12.89
CA VAL A 339 -6.16 -24.24 -12.99
C VAL A 339 -7.02 -25.12 -12.11
N THR A 340 -7.36 -24.68 -10.90
CA THR A 340 -8.24 -25.42 -9.98
C THR A 340 -9.61 -25.62 -10.60
N ASP A 341 -10.24 -24.56 -11.11
CA ASP A 341 -11.58 -24.62 -11.70
C ASP A 341 -11.57 -25.48 -12.98
N TRP A 342 -10.50 -25.42 -13.79
CA TRP A 342 -10.35 -26.28 -14.97
C TRP A 342 -10.19 -27.75 -14.61
N LEU A 343 -9.30 -28.10 -13.66
CA LEU A 343 -9.05 -29.48 -13.25
C LEU A 343 -10.24 -30.10 -12.52
N THR A 344 -11.00 -29.28 -11.78
CA THR A 344 -12.14 -29.73 -10.99
C THR A 344 -13.47 -29.57 -11.70
N LEU A 345 -13.46 -29.05 -12.94
CA LEU A 345 -14.66 -28.75 -13.73
C LEU A 345 -15.65 -27.88 -12.94
N ASP A 346 -15.12 -26.85 -12.28
CA ASP A 346 -15.86 -25.86 -11.49
C ASP A 346 -16.68 -26.48 -10.34
N MET A 347 -16.19 -27.59 -9.76
CA MET A 347 -16.89 -28.31 -8.68
C MET A 347 -16.94 -27.51 -7.37
N PHE A 348 -16.02 -26.56 -7.16
CA PHE A 348 -15.95 -25.77 -5.93
C PHE A 348 -16.70 -24.45 -6.06
N SER A 349 -17.64 -24.21 -5.15
CA SER A 349 -18.28 -22.89 -5.05
C SER A 349 -17.27 -21.86 -4.56
N ARG A 350 -17.27 -20.68 -5.17
CA ARG A 350 -16.41 -19.55 -4.82
C ARG A 350 -17.20 -18.51 -4.03
N PRO A 351 -16.60 -17.84 -3.02
CA PRO A 351 -17.29 -16.84 -2.21
C PRO A 351 -17.98 -15.74 -3.03
N TRP A 352 -17.37 -15.34 -4.15
CA TRP A 352 -17.90 -14.29 -5.02
C TRP A 352 -19.12 -14.69 -5.87
N PHE A 353 -19.47 -15.97 -5.95
CA PHE A 353 -20.70 -16.40 -6.63
C PHE A 353 -21.96 -15.99 -5.85
N GLU A 354 -21.84 -15.92 -4.52
CA GLU A 354 -22.90 -15.50 -3.61
C GLU A 354 -22.67 -14.09 -3.06
N ALA A 355 -21.70 -13.34 -3.63
CA ALA A 355 -21.41 -11.97 -3.23
C ALA A 355 -22.66 -11.09 -3.33
N GLN A 356 -22.92 -10.35 -2.26
CA GLN A 356 -24.04 -9.44 -2.12
C GLN A 356 -23.54 -8.12 -1.59
N GLU A 357 -24.16 -7.03 -2.04
CA GLU A 357 -23.86 -5.73 -1.47
C GLU A 357 -24.23 -5.72 0.03
N GLY A 358 -23.40 -5.04 0.83
CA GLY A 358 -23.65 -4.85 2.26
C GLY A 358 -24.80 -3.88 2.54
N PRO A 359 -25.07 -3.55 3.81
CA PRO A 359 -26.12 -2.60 4.19
C PRO A 359 -25.96 -1.18 3.61
N ALA A 360 -24.73 -0.80 3.24
CA ALA A 360 -24.44 0.47 2.57
C ALA A 360 -24.73 0.44 1.05
N GLY A 361 -25.19 -0.70 0.52
CA GLY A 361 -25.48 -0.91 -0.89
C GLY A 361 -24.28 -0.55 -1.78
N ARG A 362 -24.59 -0.03 -2.96
CA ARG A 362 -23.61 0.43 -3.95
C ARG A 362 -22.53 1.37 -3.45
N THR A 363 -22.75 2.14 -2.37
CA THR A 363 -21.74 3.06 -1.84
C THR A 363 -20.49 2.33 -1.37
N LEU A 364 -20.63 1.19 -0.69
CA LEU A 364 -19.50 0.32 -0.29
C LEU A 364 -19.45 -0.98 -1.10
N GLY A 365 -20.32 -1.14 -2.10
CA GLY A 365 -20.34 -2.34 -2.94
C GLY A 365 -20.41 -3.62 -2.11
N TYR A 366 -19.43 -4.50 -2.35
CA TYR A 366 -19.30 -5.80 -1.67
C TYR A 366 -18.39 -5.74 -0.43
N TYR A 367 -17.87 -4.56 -0.06
CA TYR A 367 -17.12 -4.40 1.18
C TYR A 367 -18.08 -4.45 2.37
N ASP A 368 -17.97 -5.53 3.16
CA ASP A 368 -18.78 -5.73 4.34
C ASP A 368 -18.05 -6.54 5.42
N VAL A 369 -18.39 -6.29 6.68
CA VAL A 369 -17.77 -6.94 7.84
C VAL A 369 -18.35 -8.33 8.14
N PHE A 370 -19.48 -8.70 7.54
CA PHE A 370 -20.17 -9.96 7.83
C PHE A 370 -19.62 -11.14 7.03
N ARG A 371 -18.98 -10.86 5.89
CA ARG A 371 -18.36 -11.82 4.96
C ARG A 371 -16.85 -11.63 4.85
N PHE A 372 -16.28 -10.81 5.71
CA PHE A 372 -14.84 -10.55 5.74
C PHE A 372 -14.09 -11.72 6.38
N GLU A 373 -13.29 -12.41 5.58
CA GLU A 373 -12.35 -13.45 6.00
C GLU A 373 -10.92 -12.93 5.75
N PRO A 374 -10.23 -12.37 6.77
CA PRO A 374 -8.95 -11.68 6.57
C PRO A 374 -7.88 -12.58 5.94
N ASP A 375 -7.78 -13.83 6.39
CA ASP A 375 -6.76 -14.78 5.91
C ASP A 375 -7.00 -15.22 4.46
N ALA A 376 -8.24 -15.09 3.97
CA ALA A 376 -8.61 -15.41 2.60
C ALA A 376 -8.57 -14.19 1.67
N TRP A 377 -8.27 -13.00 2.20
CA TRP A 377 -8.26 -11.79 1.41
C TRP A 377 -7.10 -11.80 0.40
N ARG A 378 -7.38 -11.39 -0.85
CA ARG A 378 -6.38 -11.28 -1.92
C ARG A 378 -6.38 -9.88 -2.56
N PRO A 379 -5.20 -9.28 -2.80
CA PRO A 379 -5.09 -8.06 -3.59
C PRO A 379 -5.41 -8.33 -5.08
N GLY A 380 -5.48 -7.26 -5.88
CA GLY A 380 -5.74 -7.34 -7.32
C GLY A 380 -4.73 -8.21 -8.08
N TYR A 381 -3.49 -8.33 -7.61
CA TYR A 381 -2.56 -9.37 -8.03
C TYR A 381 -1.53 -9.64 -6.93
N PRO A 382 -0.85 -10.80 -6.95
CA PRO A 382 0.08 -11.20 -5.88
C PRO A 382 1.11 -10.13 -5.55
N ASN A 383 1.28 -9.82 -4.27
CA ASN A 383 2.22 -8.80 -3.84
C ASN A 383 3.41 -9.49 -3.13
N PRO A 384 4.67 -9.26 -3.55
CA PRO A 384 5.83 -9.97 -3.01
C PRO A 384 5.99 -9.88 -1.48
N SER A 385 5.59 -8.76 -0.89
CA SER A 385 5.60 -8.57 0.56
C SER A 385 4.43 -9.28 1.23
N PHE A 386 3.23 -9.20 0.65
CA PHE A 386 2.04 -9.87 1.22
C PHE A 386 2.18 -11.39 1.16
N ASP A 387 2.72 -11.95 0.08
CA ASP A 387 2.93 -13.39 -0.04
C ASP A 387 3.90 -13.96 1.02
N ARG A 388 4.70 -13.08 1.65
CA ARG A 388 5.71 -13.44 2.65
C ARG A 388 5.38 -12.98 4.07
N HIS A 389 4.18 -12.43 4.30
CA HIS A 389 3.79 -12.03 5.66
C HIS A 389 3.69 -13.26 6.58
N THR A 390 4.13 -13.09 7.83
CA THR A 390 4.03 -14.10 8.88
C THR A 390 2.94 -13.72 9.87
N GLU A 391 2.60 -14.65 10.77
CA GLU A 391 1.72 -14.40 11.91
C GLU A 391 2.24 -13.26 12.80
N HIS A 392 3.56 -13.07 12.92
CA HIS A 392 4.11 -11.95 13.68
C HIS A 392 3.92 -10.62 12.95
N ASP A 393 4.04 -10.60 11.62
CA ASP A 393 3.74 -9.42 10.83
C ASP A 393 2.25 -9.04 10.96
N ALA A 394 1.37 -10.03 10.91
CA ALA A 394 -0.07 -9.84 11.06
C ALA A 394 -0.46 -9.38 12.47
N ALA A 395 0.04 -10.06 13.51
CA ALA A 395 -0.20 -9.70 14.90
C ALA A 395 0.33 -8.29 15.24
N TRP A 396 1.48 -7.91 14.69
CA TRP A 396 2.05 -6.58 14.85
C TRP A 396 1.11 -5.50 14.30
N MET A 397 0.62 -5.65 13.07
CA MET A 397 -0.31 -4.69 12.48
C MET A 397 -1.69 -4.71 13.14
N ALA A 398 -2.21 -5.88 13.46
CA ALA A 398 -3.51 -6.04 14.12
C ALA A 398 -3.55 -5.40 15.52
N ARG A 399 -2.40 -5.22 16.17
CA ARG A 399 -2.29 -4.48 17.45
C ARG A 399 -2.26 -2.97 17.25
N ILE A 400 -1.81 -2.50 16.08
CA ILE A 400 -1.77 -1.07 15.75
C ILE A 400 -3.18 -0.59 15.41
N ILE A 401 -3.94 -1.37 14.64
CA ILE A 401 -5.36 -1.15 14.36
C ILE A 401 -6.17 -1.30 15.66
#